data_AF-A0A285MQH3-F1
#
_entry.id   AF-A0A285MQH3-F1
#
_cell.length_a   1.000
_cell.length_b   1.000
_cell.length_c   1.000
_cell.angle_alpha   90.00
_cell.angle_beta   90.00
_cell.angle_gamma   90.00
#
_symmetry.space_group_name_H-M   'P 1'
#
loop_
_entity.id
_entity.type
_entity.pdbx_description
1 polymer ?
#
loop_
_entity_poly.entity_id
_entity_poly.type
_entity_poly.pdbx_seq_one_letter_code
_entity_poly.pdbx_strand_id
1 'polypeptide(L)'
;MLFDFDCETNEMNTNQKSKIMNKFSTIIGIFLVLFTVSCEGPEGPPGFDGLDGRDGVDGKDGIQGQVVEVDNVNFDYDADGNIFNALITFSDVTDFEVFESDAVLVYRFDGTVDLEDGSTADTWSQIPQSFFLPEGTIQYVMAHTFVDVELFIDGNFDLSALSTDFTDNQSFRIVFVPSEFAESSKMDTSKLSNVMSALGIEENQIHKIEGN
;
A
#
# COMPACT_ATOMS: atom_id res chain seq x y z
N MET A 1 -39.53 -72.05 -24.15
CA MET A 1 -39.37 -71.76 -22.72
C MET A 1 -40.31 -72.74 -22.01
N LEU A 2 -39.96 -74.05 -21.98
CA LEU A 2 -39.26 -74.72 -20.87
C LEU A 2 -39.92 -74.31 -19.54
N PHE A 3 -41.09 -74.87 -19.23
CA PHE A 3 -41.35 -76.07 -18.41
C PHE A 3 -41.12 -75.82 -16.91
N ASP A 4 -42.24 -75.60 -16.20
CA ASP A 4 -42.42 -75.92 -14.80
C ASP A 4 -42.29 -77.43 -14.56
N PHE A 5 -41.76 -77.80 -13.39
CA PHE A 5 -41.95 -79.09 -12.73
C PHE A 5 -41.85 -78.87 -11.21
N ASP A 6 -43.01 -78.85 -10.55
CA ASP A 6 -43.45 -79.81 -9.50
C ASP A 6 -42.37 -80.76 -8.92
N CYS A 7 -42.42 -81.28 -7.69
CA CYS A 7 -43.32 -81.23 -6.53
C CYS A 7 -42.70 -82.23 -5.51
N GLU A 8 -42.93 -82.02 -4.19
CA GLU A 8 -42.96 -83.05 -3.12
C GLU A 8 -41.68 -83.88 -2.85
N THR A 9 -41.42 -84.51 -1.70
CA THR A 9 -42.08 -84.89 -0.44
C THR A 9 -40.91 -85.14 0.56
N ASN A 10 -40.98 -84.67 1.80
CA ASN A 10 -41.53 -85.34 2.99
C ASN A 10 -40.63 -86.42 3.66
N GLU A 11 -40.55 -86.29 4.99
CA GLU A 11 -40.43 -87.35 6.01
C GLU A 11 -39.10 -87.77 6.67
N MET A 12 -39.12 -87.53 7.99
CA MET A 12 -38.85 -88.45 9.10
C MET A 12 -37.41 -88.78 9.54
N ASN A 13 -37.05 -88.18 10.68
CA ASN A 13 -36.72 -88.84 11.95
C ASN A 13 -35.99 -90.19 11.89
N THR A 14 -34.82 -90.28 12.54
CA THR A 14 -34.64 -91.23 13.65
C THR A 14 -33.46 -90.83 14.54
N ASN A 15 -33.73 -90.86 15.85
CA ASN A 15 -32.74 -90.92 16.91
C ASN A 15 -31.85 -92.17 16.75
N GLN A 16 -30.54 -92.04 16.90
CA GLN A 16 -29.74 -93.16 17.38
C GLN A 16 -28.67 -92.69 18.37
N LYS A 17 -29.02 -92.87 19.65
CA LYS A 17 -28.11 -92.82 20.80
C LYS A 17 -27.08 -93.95 20.63
N SER A 18 -25.78 -93.63 20.63
CA SER A 18 -24.74 -94.62 20.92
C SER A 18 -23.77 -94.05 21.94
N LYS A 19 -23.71 -94.77 23.06
CA LYS A 19 -22.95 -94.53 24.28
C LYS A 19 -21.61 -95.24 24.13
N ILE A 20 -20.48 -94.53 24.13
CA ILE A 20 -19.17 -95.06 24.53
C ILE A 20 -18.37 -93.90 25.15
N MET A 21 -18.01 -94.06 26.42
CA MET A 21 -17.11 -93.17 27.16
C MET A 21 -15.81 -93.95 27.39
N ASN A 22 -14.76 -93.60 26.67
CA ASN A 22 -13.42 -94.14 26.92
C ASN A 22 -12.49 -92.99 27.30
N LYS A 23 -12.09 -93.04 28.58
CA LYS A 23 -11.20 -92.13 29.30
C LYS A 23 -9.85 -92.06 28.59
N PHE A 24 -9.53 -90.95 27.92
CA PHE A 24 -8.15 -90.68 27.52
C PHE A 24 -7.89 -89.18 27.41
N SER A 25 -6.82 -88.76 28.05
CA SER A 25 -6.07 -87.52 27.77
C SER A 25 -6.55 -86.22 28.43
N THR A 26 -6.67 -86.26 29.75
CA THR A 26 -6.49 -85.09 30.63
C THR A 26 -5.03 -84.61 30.61
N ILE A 27 -4.45 -84.20 29.46
CA ILE A 27 -3.07 -83.64 29.39
C ILE A 27 -2.92 -82.52 28.33
N ILE A 28 -3.93 -82.22 27.49
CA ILE A 28 -3.85 -81.14 26.47
C ILE A 28 -4.78 -79.98 26.87
N GLY A 29 -4.65 -79.47 28.10
CA GLY A 29 -5.49 -78.39 28.63
C GLY A 29 -4.72 -77.27 29.31
N ILE A 30 -3.39 -77.34 29.37
CA ILE A 30 -2.55 -76.43 30.16
C ILE A 30 -1.63 -75.55 29.29
N PHE A 31 -1.47 -75.83 28.00
CA PHE A 31 -0.58 -75.05 27.11
C PHE A 31 -1.29 -74.11 26.13
N LEU A 32 -2.60 -73.91 26.29
CA LEU A 32 -3.43 -73.06 25.42
C LEU A 32 -4.16 -71.94 26.19
N VAL A 33 -3.54 -71.44 27.27
CA VAL A 33 -4.07 -70.32 28.09
C VAL A 33 -3.08 -69.15 28.18
N LEU A 34 -1.88 -69.26 27.59
CA LEU A 34 -0.81 -68.25 27.73
C LEU A 34 -0.72 -67.21 26.59
N PHE A 35 -1.63 -67.22 25.60
CA PHE A 35 -1.59 -66.27 24.47
C PHE A 35 -2.82 -65.35 24.33
N THR A 36 -3.75 -65.34 25.29
CA THR A 36 -4.90 -64.41 25.25
C THR A 36 -4.72 -63.18 26.13
N VAL A 37 -3.55 -62.97 26.75
CA VAL A 37 -3.22 -61.68 27.39
C VAL A 37 -2.55 -60.78 26.35
N SER A 38 -3.30 -60.46 25.29
CA SER A 38 -2.99 -59.28 24.49
C SER A 38 -3.34 -58.08 25.35
N CYS A 39 -2.33 -57.39 25.86
CA CYS A 39 -2.51 -56.12 26.54
C CYS A 39 -3.19 -55.15 25.57
N GLU A 40 -4.49 -54.92 25.72
CA GLU A 40 -5.05 -53.61 25.38
C GLU A 40 -4.36 -52.63 26.34
N GLY A 41 -3.26 -52.05 25.88
CA GLY A 41 -2.67 -50.90 26.56
C GLY A 41 -3.72 -49.79 26.60
N PRO A 42 -3.80 -49.02 27.69
CA PRO A 42 -4.71 -47.88 27.74
C PRO A 42 -4.49 -47.01 26.51
N GLU A 43 -5.60 -46.48 25.97
CA GLU A 43 -5.55 -45.51 24.87
C GLU A 43 -4.51 -44.44 25.21
N GLY A 44 -3.61 -44.16 24.25
CA GLY A 44 -2.59 -43.14 24.43
C GLY A 44 -3.25 -41.80 24.76
N PRO A 45 -2.61 -40.93 25.54
CA PRO A 45 -3.15 -39.60 25.80
C PRO A 45 -3.45 -38.89 24.45
N PRO A 46 -4.50 -38.05 24.38
CA PRO A 46 -4.79 -37.24 23.21
C PRO A 46 -3.52 -36.51 22.75
N GLY A 47 -3.32 -36.44 21.42
CA GLY A 47 -2.20 -35.68 20.85
C GLY A 47 -2.24 -34.24 21.34
N PHE A 48 -1.07 -33.63 21.53
CA PHE A 48 -1.00 -32.21 21.88
C PHE A 48 -1.69 -31.37 20.81
N ASP A 49 -2.39 -30.32 21.25
CA ASP A 49 -2.95 -29.33 20.33
C ASP A 49 -1.82 -28.76 19.45
N GLY A 50 -2.12 -28.57 18.15
CA GLY A 50 -1.19 -27.93 17.23
C GLY A 50 -0.84 -26.54 17.74
N LEU A 51 0.43 -26.16 17.62
CA LEU A 51 0.86 -24.79 17.95
C LEU A 51 0.06 -23.82 17.08
N ASP A 52 -0.43 -22.74 17.69
CA ASP A 52 -1.06 -21.64 16.97
C ASP A 52 -0.10 -21.14 15.88
N GLY A 53 -0.65 -20.88 14.69
CA GLY A 53 0.09 -20.28 13.60
C GLY A 53 0.66 -18.94 14.05
N ARG A 54 1.90 -18.63 13.64
CA ARG A 54 2.44 -17.30 13.88
C ARG A 54 1.56 -16.28 13.18
N ASP A 55 1.30 -15.16 13.84
CA ASP A 55 0.67 -14.01 13.20
C ASP A 55 1.45 -13.63 11.94
N GLY A 56 0.71 -13.24 10.90
CA GLY A 56 1.30 -12.72 9.67
C GLY A 56 2.11 -11.45 9.96
N VAL A 57 3.12 -11.18 9.14
CA VAL A 57 3.81 -9.90 9.17
C VAL A 57 2.82 -8.83 8.74
N ASP A 58 2.78 -7.70 9.46
CA ASP A 58 1.99 -6.53 9.04
C ASP A 58 2.35 -6.15 7.60
N GLY A 59 1.34 -5.77 6.81
CA GLY A 59 1.55 -5.26 5.45
C GLY A 59 2.42 -4.00 5.47
N LYS A 60 3.17 -3.75 4.40
CA LYS A 60 3.85 -2.44 4.23
C LYS A 60 2.78 -1.34 4.21
N ASP A 61 3.05 -0.23 4.89
CA ASP A 61 2.24 0.98 4.77
C ASP A 61 2.09 1.34 3.28
N GLY A 62 0.86 1.68 2.86
CA GLY A 62 0.60 2.09 1.49
C GLY A 62 1.44 3.32 1.12
N ILE A 63 1.81 3.43 -0.16
CA ILE A 63 2.48 4.63 -0.69
C ILE A 63 1.54 5.80 -0.41
N GLN A 64 1.82 6.67 0.55
CA GLN A 64 1.06 7.90 0.74
C GLN A 64 1.65 8.94 -0.20
N GLY A 65 0.83 9.78 -0.83
CA GLY A 65 1.36 10.94 -1.52
C GLY A 65 2.18 11.81 -0.55
N GLN A 66 3.16 12.54 -1.07
CA GLN A 66 4.11 13.30 -0.26
C GLN A 66 4.10 14.76 -0.67
N VAL A 67 4.21 15.66 0.31
CA VAL A 67 4.39 17.10 0.08
C VAL A 67 5.68 17.55 0.74
N VAL A 68 6.50 18.25 -0.03
CA VAL A 68 7.72 18.92 0.44
C VAL A 68 7.57 20.42 0.22
N GLU A 69 7.94 21.20 1.23
CA GLU A 69 8.07 22.65 1.14
C GLU A 69 9.55 23.01 1.00
N VAL A 70 9.87 23.76 -0.04
CA VAL A 70 11.22 24.26 -0.32
C VAL A 70 11.16 25.78 -0.19
N ASP A 71 11.82 26.31 0.83
CA ASP A 71 11.94 27.73 1.11
C ASP A 71 13.19 28.31 0.45
N ASN A 72 13.36 29.63 0.47
CA ASN A 72 14.60 30.31 0.08
C ASN A 72 15.08 30.03 -1.37
N VAL A 73 14.17 29.68 -2.27
CA VAL A 73 14.50 29.43 -3.68
C VAL A 73 14.78 30.75 -4.37
N ASN A 74 16.00 30.88 -4.93
CA ASN A 74 16.42 32.01 -5.73
C ASN A 74 16.51 31.59 -7.21
N PHE A 75 16.07 32.47 -8.11
CA PHE A 75 16.14 32.23 -9.53
C PHE A 75 17.39 32.88 -10.13
N ASP A 76 18.08 32.14 -10.99
CA ASP A 76 19.20 32.64 -11.77
C ASP A 76 18.72 33.21 -13.11
N TYR A 77 19.29 34.35 -13.51
CA TYR A 77 18.97 34.98 -14.80
C TYR A 77 19.81 34.38 -15.93
N ASP A 78 19.15 33.81 -16.94
CA ASP A 78 19.74 33.46 -18.22
C ASP A 78 19.51 34.57 -19.25
N ALA A 79 20.61 35.27 -19.59
CA ALA A 79 20.60 36.38 -20.53
C ALA A 79 20.39 35.94 -21.99
N ASP A 80 20.73 34.71 -22.36
CA ASP A 80 20.56 34.21 -23.73
C ASP A 80 19.07 33.92 -24.01
N GLY A 81 18.37 33.38 -23.00
CA GLY A 81 16.93 33.11 -23.04
C GLY A 81 16.03 34.29 -22.63
N ASN A 82 16.59 35.31 -21.97
CA ASN A 82 15.82 36.35 -21.26
C ASN A 82 14.77 35.72 -20.32
N ILE A 83 15.23 34.76 -19.52
CA ILE A 83 14.40 33.94 -18.63
C ILE A 83 15.10 33.81 -17.28
N PHE A 84 14.33 33.60 -16.21
CA PHE A 84 14.86 33.18 -14.93
C PHE A 84 14.56 31.71 -14.69
N ASN A 85 15.49 30.95 -14.12
CA ASN A 85 15.28 29.54 -13.82
C ASN A 85 15.80 29.18 -12.41
N ALA A 86 15.16 28.17 -11.80
CA ALA A 86 15.60 27.56 -10.56
C ALA A 86 15.39 26.03 -10.66
N LEU A 87 16.41 25.25 -10.31
CA LEU A 87 16.37 23.79 -10.37
C LEU A 87 16.29 23.21 -8.96
N ILE A 88 15.30 22.35 -8.72
CA ILE A 88 15.15 21.62 -7.45
C ILE A 88 15.29 20.14 -7.74
N THR A 89 16.40 19.55 -7.29
CA THR A 89 16.66 18.11 -7.41
C THR A 89 15.90 17.35 -6.33
N PHE A 90 15.13 16.32 -6.69
CA PHE A 90 14.33 15.57 -5.73
C PHE A 90 15.18 14.83 -4.70
N SER A 91 16.38 14.36 -5.07
CA SER A 91 17.30 13.71 -4.13
C SER A 91 17.77 14.61 -3.00
N ASP A 92 17.67 15.93 -3.18
CA ASP A 92 18.10 16.92 -2.18
C ASP A 92 16.95 17.29 -1.24
N VAL A 93 15.70 17.03 -1.65
CA VAL A 93 14.49 17.48 -0.94
C VAL A 93 13.54 16.35 -0.52
N THR A 94 13.82 15.09 -0.88
CA THR A 94 13.00 13.92 -0.54
C THR A 94 13.85 12.80 0.04
N ASP A 95 13.24 11.94 0.87
CA ASP A 95 13.84 10.71 1.41
C ASP A 95 13.23 9.44 0.80
N PHE A 96 12.42 9.59 -0.24
CA PHE A 96 11.74 8.53 -0.97
C PHE A 96 12.09 8.55 -2.46
N GLU A 97 11.80 7.45 -3.15
CA GLU A 97 11.99 7.34 -4.59
C GLU A 97 10.80 7.96 -5.33
N VAL A 98 11.08 8.87 -6.27
CA VAL A 98 10.09 9.45 -7.19
C VAL A 98 10.13 8.64 -8.48
N PHE A 99 8.97 8.15 -8.92
CA PHE A 99 8.86 7.34 -10.13
C PHE A 99 8.43 8.18 -11.34
N GLU A 100 8.79 7.74 -12.54
CA GLU A 100 8.33 8.34 -13.80
C GLU A 100 6.80 8.34 -13.95
N SER A 101 6.11 7.46 -13.23
CA SER A 101 4.64 7.37 -13.21
C SER A 101 3.98 8.40 -12.31
N ASP A 102 4.73 9.04 -11.41
CA ASP A 102 4.19 9.97 -10.43
C ASP A 102 3.93 11.32 -11.10
N ALA A 103 2.82 11.96 -10.75
CA ALA A 103 2.57 13.33 -11.18
C ALA A 103 3.17 14.30 -10.16
N VAL A 104 3.86 15.33 -10.66
CA VAL A 104 4.42 16.39 -9.83
C VAL A 104 3.58 17.67 -9.99
N LEU A 105 3.08 18.19 -8.88
CA LEU A 105 2.36 19.46 -8.81
C LEU A 105 3.17 20.46 -7.99
N VAL A 106 3.23 21.71 -8.43
CA VAL A 106 3.94 22.77 -7.70
C VAL A 106 2.98 23.91 -7.36
N TYR A 107 3.04 24.36 -6.11
CA TYR A 107 2.31 25.50 -5.60
C TYR A 107 3.30 26.54 -5.08
N ARG A 108 3.13 27.81 -5.46
CA ARG A 108 3.92 28.94 -4.97
C ARG A 108 3.21 29.57 -3.77
N PHE A 109 3.98 29.97 -2.76
CA PHE A 109 3.47 30.75 -1.63
C PHE A 109 2.99 32.13 -2.10
N ASP A 110 1.75 32.48 -1.76
CA ASP A 110 1.09 33.73 -2.17
C ASP A 110 0.94 34.73 -1.01
N GLY A 111 1.30 34.30 0.21
CA GLY A 111 1.21 35.10 1.43
C GLY A 111 0.28 34.48 2.47
N THR A 112 0.13 35.20 3.58
CA THR A 112 -0.68 34.77 4.74
C THR A 112 -1.95 35.61 4.82
N VAL A 113 -3.08 34.97 5.13
CA VAL A 113 -4.39 35.62 5.32
C VAL A 113 -4.90 35.44 6.74
N ASP A 114 -5.59 36.45 7.26
CA ASP A 114 -6.28 36.38 8.55
C ASP A 114 -7.59 35.58 8.42
N LEU A 115 -7.85 34.70 9.38
CA LEU A 115 -9.08 33.92 9.47
C LEU A 115 -10.07 34.57 10.46
N GLU A 116 -11.34 34.18 10.34
CA GLU A 116 -12.43 34.75 11.17
C GLU A 116 -12.25 34.47 12.67
N ASP A 117 -11.53 33.42 13.03
CA ASP A 117 -11.24 33.05 14.42
C ASP A 117 -10.01 33.79 15.01
N GLY A 118 -9.40 34.69 14.25
CA GLY A 118 -8.21 35.46 14.64
C GLY A 118 -6.89 34.70 14.48
N SER A 119 -6.92 33.49 13.91
CA SER A 119 -5.71 32.79 13.45
C SER A 119 -5.32 33.25 12.04
N THR A 120 -4.21 32.73 11.52
CA THR A 120 -3.73 33.01 10.16
C THR A 120 -3.57 31.71 9.38
N ALA A 121 -3.68 31.79 8.05
CA ALA A 121 -3.45 30.67 7.15
C ALA A 121 -2.59 31.09 5.96
N ASP A 122 -1.70 30.20 5.55
CA ASP A 122 -0.87 30.38 4.36
C ASP A 122 -1.67 30.07 3.10
N THR A 123 -1.50 30.91 2.09
CA THR A 123 -2.15 30.79 0.79
C THR A 123 -1.14 30.27 -0.21
N TRP A 124 -1.54 29.23 -0.94
CA TRP A 124 -0.71 28.55 -1.91
C TRP A 124 -1.45 28.48 -3.24
N SER A 125 -0.79 28.91 -4.31
CA SER A 125 -1.39 28.98 -5.64
C SER A 125 -0.62 28.10 -6.62
N GLN A 126 -1.35 27.28 -7.39
CA GLN A 126 -0.74 26.31 -8.29
C GLN A 126 -0.05 26.99 -9.48
N ILE A 127 1.11 26.48 -9.88
CA ILE A 127 1.80 26.85 -11.13
C ILE A 127 1.15 26.10 -12.30
N PRO A 128 0.88 26.76 -13.45
CA PRO A 128 1.38 28.06 -13.86
C PRO A 128 0.59 29.27 -13.32
N GLN A 129 1.28 30.40 -13.11
CA GLN A 129 0.69 31.66 -12.64
C GLN A 129 1.18 32.86 -13.46
N SER A 130 0.28 33.79 -13.80
CA SER A 130 0.61 35.01 -14.55
C SER A 130 0.51 36.27 -13.69
N PHE A 131 1.45 37.19 -13.85
CA PHE A 131 1.48 38.49 -13.17
C PHE A 131 1.55 39.63 -14.19
N PHE A 132 0.73 40.66 -13.99
CA PHE A 132 0.68 41.84 -14.85
C PHE A 132 1.40 43.01 -14.18
N LEU A 133 2.51 43.41 -14.77
CA LEU A 133 3.40 44.47 -14.31
C LEU A 133 3.25 45.72 -15.20
N PRO A 134 3.69 46.90 -14.75
CA PRO A 134 3.74 48.09 -15.60
C PRO A 134 4.56 47.90 -16.88
N GLU A 135 5.61 47.08 -16.82
CA GLU A 135 6.55 46.81 -17.93
C GLU A 135 6.02 45.76 -18.91
N GLY A 136 5.15 44.86 -18.44
CA GLY A 136 4.67 43.73 -19.24
C GLY A 136 4.00 42.66 -18.39
N THR A 137 4.14 41.41 -18.81
CA THR A 137 3.57 40.24 -18.13
C THR A 137 4.68 39.23 -17.93
N ILE A 138 4.71 38.64 -16.73
CA ILE A 138 5.53 37.47 -16.44
C ILE A 138 4.64 36.27 -16.14
N GLN A 139 5.20 35.08 -16.28
CA GLN A 139 4.54 33.83 -15.92
C GLN A 139 5.53 32.91 -15.20
N TYR A 140 5.13 32.39 -14.04
CA TYR A 140 5.78 31.22 -13.46
C TYR A 140 5.27 29.98 -14.16
N VAL A 141 6.20 29.16 -14.66
CA VAL A 141 5.92 27.85 -15.28
C VAL A 141 6.91 26.82 -14.73
N MET A 142 6.63 25.55 -14.97
CA MET A 142 7.49 24.45 -14.52
C MET A 142 7.62 23.37 -15.59
N ALA A 143 8.73 22.66 -15.54
CA ALA A 143 8.92 21.35 -16.16
C ALA A 143 9.50 20.40 -15.11
N HIS A 144 9.25 19.10 -15.23
CA HIS A 144 9.84 18.13 -14.31
C HIS A 144 10.20 16.84 -15.02
N THR A 145 11.12 16.11 -14.39
CA THR A 145 11.43 14.71 -14.67
C THR A 145 11.12 13.88 -13.42
N PHE A 146 11.55 12.62 -13.38
CA PHE A 146 11.54 11.83 -12.13
C PHE A 146 12.72 12.17 -11.20
N VAL A 147 13.64 13.05 -11.62
CA VAL A 147 14.85 13.42 -10.87
C VAL A 147 14.75 14.81 -10.27
N ASP A 148 14.07 15.73 -10.95
CA ASP A 148 14.05 17.14 -10.63
C ASP A 148 12.79 17.86 -11.13
N VAL A 149 12.58 19.06 -10.60
CA VAL A 149 11.68 20.06 -11.15
C VAL A 149 12.47 21.33 -11.44
N GLU A 150 12.27 21.86 -12.64
CA GLU A 150 12.80 23.16 -13.06
C GLU A 150 11.65 24.17 -13.11
N LEU A 151 11.82 25.27 -12.39
CA LEU A 151 10.90 26.39 -12.33
C LEU A 151 11.45 27.49 -13.23
N PHE A 152 10.56 28.17 -13.95
CA PHE A 152 10.92 29.28 -14.81
C PHE A 152 10.05 30.50 -14.56
N ILE A 153 10.63 31.69 -14.74
CA ILE A 153 9.89 32.95 -14.92
C ILE A 153 10.17 33.43 -16.34
N ASP A 154 9.15 33.33 -17.20
CA ASP A 154 9.17 33.83 -18.57
C ASP A 154 8.35 35.13 -18.65
N GLY A 155 8.62 35.99 -19.63
CA GLY A 155 7.95 37.27 -19.77
C GLY A 155 8.09 37.92 -21.14
N ASN A 156 7.27 38.93 -21.38
CA ASN A 156 7.19 39.62 -22.68
C ASN A 156 7.96 40.97 -22.72
N PHE A 157 8.95 41.13 -21.83
CA PHE A 157 9.83 42.30 -21.74
C PHE A 157 11.23 41.86 -21.27
N ASP A 158 12.18 42.79 -21.22
CA ASP A 158 13.55 42.54 -20.72
C ASP A 158 13.53 42.22 -19.21
N LEU A 159 13.80 40.96 -18.86
CA LEU A 159 13.72 40.48 -17.49
C LEU A 159 14.98 40.80 -16.68
N SER A 160 16.05 41.33 -17.28
CA SER A 160 17.29 41.64 -16.55
C SER A 160 17.12 42.62 -15.38
N ALA A 161 16.01 43.36 -15.34
CA ALA A 161 15.64 44.29 -14.28
C ALA A 161 14.36 43.87 -13.52
N LEU A 162 13.95 42.60 -13.59
CA LEU A 162 12.80 42.09 -12.84
C LEU A 162 13.04 42.27 -11.32
N SER A 163 11.97 42.63 -10.59
CA SER A 163 12.06 42.83 -9.14
C SER A 163 12.47 41.53 -8.44
N THR A 164 13.35 41.65 -7.44
CA THR A 164 13.74 40.55 -6.56
C THR A 164 12.57 39.96 -5.78
N ASP A 165 11.46 40.68 -5.66
CA ASP A 165 10.23 40.15 -5.05
C ASP A 165 9.67 38.92 -5.81
N PHE A 166 10.03 38.77 -7.08
CA PHE A 166 9.67 37.61 -7.91
C PHE A 166 10.77 36.55 -7.97
N THR A 167 12.03 36.93 -7.84
CA THR A 167 13.16 36.03 -8.11
C THR A 167 13.82 35.48 -6.85
N ASP A 168 13.72 36.17 -5.72
CA ASP A 168 14.54 35.86 -4.54
C ASP A 168 13.64 35.39 -3.39
N ASN A 169 14.17 34.48 -2.57
CA ASN A 169 13.52 33.94 -1.37
C ASN A 169 12.07 33.47 -1.61
N GLN A 170 11.83 32.78 -2.72
CA GLN A 170 10.51 32.22 -3.02
C GLN A 170 10.33 30.87 -2.30
N SER A 171 9.09 30.59 -1.91
CA SER A 171 8.72 29.32 -1.28
C SER A 171 7.76 28.53 -2.15
N PHE A 172 8.01 27.23 -2.27
CA PHE A 172 7.21 26.32 -3.09
C PHE A 172 6.84 25.06 -2.32
N ARG A 173 5.62 24.56 -2.54
CA ARG A 173 5.22 23.21 -2.16
C ARG A 173 5.17 22.32 -3.38
N ILE A 174 5.95 21.25 -3.35
CA ILE A 174 6.01 20.22 -4.38
C ILE A 174 5.22 19.01 -3.87
N VAL A 175 4.21 18.60 -4.63
CA VAL A 175 3.37 17.46 -4.32
C VAL A 175 3.64 16.33 -5.29
N PHE A 176 4.02 15.18 -4.75
CA PHE A 176 4.24 13.94 -5.48
C PHE A 176 2.98 13.10 -5.36
N VAL A 177 2.29 12.91 -6.48
CA VAL A 177 1.04 12.15 -6.58
C VAL A 177 1.36 10.80 -7.21
N PRO A 178 1.36 9.70 -6.44
CA PRO A 178 1.63 8.38 -6.99
C PRO A 178 0.56 7.98 -8.00
N SER A 179 0.93 7.28 -9.06
CA SER A 179 -0.01 6.85 -10.11
C SER A 179 -1.19 6.02 -9.58
N GLU A 180 -0.99 5.29 -8.49
CA GLU A 180 -2.03 4.49 -7.83
C GLU A 180 -3.20 5.35 -7.30
N PHE A 181 -2.95 6.63 -6.99
CA PHE A 181 -3.97 7.60 -6.55
C PHE A 181 -4.69 8.26 -7.72
N ALA A 182 -4.02 8.38 -8.87
CA ALA A 182 -4.59 8.97 -10.09
C ALA A 182 -5.74 8.12 -10.67
N GLU A 183 -5.76 6.81 -10.42
CA GLU A 183 -6.83 5.89 -10.83
C GLU A 183 -8.13 6.09 -10.03
N SER A 184 -8.08 6.79 -8.89
CA SER A 184 -9.25 7.11 -8.07
C SER A 184 -9.96 8.38 -8.56
N SER A 185 -10.52 8.35 -9.78
CA SER A 185 -11.58 9.26 -10.28
C SER A 185 -11.55 10.73 -9.78
N LYS A 186 -10.96 11.64 -10.56
CA LYS A 186 -11.15 13.11 -10.51
C LYS A 186 -10.71 13.81 -9.21
N MET A 187 -9.45 13.63 -8.80
CA MET A 187 -8.84 14.53 -7.82
C MET A 187 -8.79 15.96 -8.38
N ASP A 188 -9.37 16.92 -7.67
CA ASP A 188 -9.29 18.34 -8.02
C ASP A 188 -7.95 18.89 -7.56
N THR A 189 -7.06 19.14 -8.51
CA THR A 189 -5.70 19.64 -8.25
C THR A 189 -5.61 21.16 -8.16
N SER A 190 -6.71 21.89 -8.38
CA SER A 190 -6.66 23.36 -8.44
C SER A 190 -6.31 24.03 -7.10
N LYS A 191 -6.47 23.31 -5.99
CA LYS A 191 -6.15 23.77 -4.64
C LYS A 191 -5.30 22.75 -3.91
N LEU A 192 -4.25 23.21 -3.25
CA LEU A 192 -3.36 22.36 -2.47
C LEU A 192 -4.12 21.55 -1.40
N SER A 193 -5.06 22.19 -0.70
CA SER A 193 -5.86 21.52 0.34
C SER A 193 -6.70 20.35 -0.19
N ASN A 194 -7.19 20.43 -1.43
CA ASN A 194 -7.92 19.34 -2.07
C ASN A 194 -6.99 18.15 -2.36
N VAL A 195 -5.77 18.43 -2.82
CA VAL A 195 -4.75 17.40 -3.09
C VAL A 195 -4.29 16.74 -1.79
N MET A 196 -3.93 17.54 -0.77
CA MET A 196 -3.53 17.03 0.54
C MET A 196 -4.63 16.17 1.16
N SER A 197 -5.89 16.62 1.12
CA SER A 197 -7.02 15.85 1.63
C SER A 197 -7.22 14.53 0.89
N ALA A 198 -7.03 14.51 -0.44
CA ALA A 198 -7.14 13.28 -1.23
C ALA A 198 -5.99 12.30 -0.97
N LEU A 199 -4.81 12.80 -0.63
CA LEU A 199 -3.63 12.00 -0.29
C LEU A 199 -3.58 11.61 1.20
N GLY A 200 -4.45 12.17 2.04
CA GLY A 200 -4.47 11.93 3.48
C GLY A 200 -3.30 12.60 4.23
N ILE A 201 -2.83 13.74 3.72
CA ILE A 201 -1.68 14.47 4.25
C ILE A 201 -2.17 15.65 5.08
N GLU A 202 -1.71 15.73 6.32
CA GLU A 202 -1.92 16.84 7.24
C GLU A 202 -0.76 17.84 7.18
N GLU A 203 -1.01 19.09 7.57
CA GLU A 203 -0.03 20.18 7.49
C GLU A 203 1.27 19.90 8.28
N ASN A 204 1.18 19.19 9.40
CA ASN A 204 2.34 18.82 10.21
C ASN A 204 3.19 17.70 9.61
N GLN A 205 2.75 17.08 8.51
CA GLN A 205 3.48 16.06 7.76
C GLN A 205 4.28 16.66 6.61
N ILE A 206 4.14 17.96 6.33
CA ILE A 206 4.92 18.64 5.29
C ILE A 206 6.36 18.80 5.76
N HIS A 207 7.28 18.27 4.98
CA HIS A 207 8.72 18.39 5.24
C HIS A 207 9.20 19.73 4.69
N LYS A 208 9.68 20.61 5.58
CA LYS A 208 10.23 21.92 5.22
C LYS A 208 11.75 21.84 5.06
N ILE A 209 12.25 22.38 3.96
CA ILE A 209 13.66 22.34 3.58
C ILE A 209 14.07 23.71 3.06
N GLU A 210 15.26 24.17 3.46
CA GLU A 210 15.85 25.41 2.96
C GLU A 210 16.46 25.13 1.58
N GLY A 211 16.04 25.88 0.56
CA GLY A 211 16.67 25.93 -0.75
C GLY A 211 18.04 26.59 -0.67
N ASN A 212 18.98 26.12 -1.50
CA ASN A 212 20.31 26.71 -1.65
C ASN A 212 20.32 27.81 -2.70
#